data_AF-A0A3C0TX69-F1
#
_entry.id   AF-A0A3C0TX69-F1
#
_cell.length_a   1.000
_cell.length_b   1.000
_cell.length_c   1.000
_cell.angle_alpha   90.00
_cell.angle_beta   90.00
_cell.angle_gamma   90.00
#
_symmetry.space_group_name_H-M   'P 1'
#
loop_
_entity.id
_entity.type
_entity.pdbx_description
1 polymer ?
#
loop_
_entity_poly.entity_id
_entity_poly.type
_entity_poly.pdbx_seq_one_letter_code
_entity_poly.pdbx_strand_id
1 'polypeptide(L)'
;MVKVKSGVLGICGAVVGAAMALSVSSALATGVEGMMDVSHLDSAHENWAKAGKHEFYVSCTSIDDYITQVEGPNLKEAQMTAYKESITKAGGNTCWPVWRGLVK
;
A
#
# COMPACT_ATOMS: atom_id res chain seq x y z
N MET A 1 28.79 -26.76 -23.77
CA MET A 1 27.69 -27.36 -22.98
C MET A 1 26.93 -26.25 -22.26
N VAL A 2 25.78 -25.86 -22.81
CA VAL A 2 24.75 -25.06 -22.13
C VAL A 2 23.44 -25.69 -22.54
N LYS A 3 22.69 -26.23 -21.58
CA LYS A 3 21.42 -26.95 -21.81
C LYS A 3 20.28 -26.06 -21.32
N VAL A 4 19.75 -25.22 -22.22
CA VAL A 4 18.47 -24.52 -21.99
C VAL A 4 17.34 -25.49 -22.37
N LYS A 5 16.45 -25.73 -21.42
CA LYS A 5 15.33 -26.68 -21.51
C LYS A 5 14.13 -25.97 -22.14
N SER A 6 13.54 -26.64 -23.15
CA SER A 6 12.44 -26.20 -23.99
C SER A 6 11.11 -25.94 -23.27
N GLY A 7 10.28 -25.11 -23.92
CA GLY A 7 8.81 -25.09 -23.83
C GLY A 7 8.28 -23.91 -23.00
N VAL A 8 7.36 -23.07 -23.45
CA VAL A 8 6.31 -23.23 -24.46
C VAL A 8 5.98 -21.87 -25.08
N LEU A 9 5.74 -21.93 -26.39
CA LEU A 9 5.34 -20.89 -27.31
C LEU A 9 3.80 -20.81 -27.36
N GLY A 10 3.26 -19.61 -27.62
CA GLY A 10 1.89 -19.40 -28.10
C GLY A 10 0.90 -19.03 -26.99
N ILE A 11 0.00 -18.05 -27.15
CA ILE A 11 -0.72 -17.66 -28.37
C ILE A 11 -1.35 -16.28 -28.14
N CYS A 12 -1.20 -15.39 -29.12
CA CYS A 12 -2.07 -14.25 -29.31
C CYS A 12 -3.48 -14.72 -29.68
N GLY A 13 -4.50 -13.96 -29.27
CA GLY A 13 -5.73 -13.82 -30.05
C GLY A 13 -7.04 -13.95 -29.28
N ALA A 14 -7.78 -12.83 -29.28
CA ALA A 14 -9.24 -12.76 -29.45
C ALA A 14 -10.10 -13.31 -28.28
N VAL A 15 -11.27 -12.78 -27.91
CA VAL A 15 -12.25 -11.92 -28.57
C VAL A 15 -13.23 -11.42 -27.48
N VAL A 16 -13.84 -10.27 -27.75
CA VAL A 16 -15.00 -9.69 -27.06
C VAL A 16 -16.14 -10.71 -26.86
N GLY A 17 -16.72 -10.76 -25.67
CA GLY A 17 -17.95 -11.52 -25.41
C GLY A 17 -18.52 -11.25 -24.01
N ALA A 18 -19.51 -10.37 -23.93
CA ALA A 18 -20.33 -10.21 -22.74
C ALA A 18 -21.18 -11.46 -22.52
N ALA A 19 -20.93 -12.20 -21.44
CA ALA A 19 -21.85 -13.19 -20.88
C ALA A 19 -21.73 -13.15 -19.35
N MET A 20 -22.78 -12.64 -18.72
CA MET A 20 -22.94 -12.70 -17.27
C MET A 20 -23.24 -14.15 -16.87
N ALA A 21 -22.37 -14.76 -16.07
CA ALA A 21 -22.68 -15.98 -15.35
C ALA A 21 -21.91 -16.02 -14.02
N LEU A 22 -22.67 -15.79 -12.96
CA LEU A 22 -22.33 -15.99 -11.56
C LEU A 22 -21.68 -17.36 -11.34
N SER A 23 -20.38 -17.37 -11.10
CA SER A 23 -19.69 -18.43 -10.37
C SER A 23 -18.52 -17.79 -9.63
N VAL A 24 -18.83 -17.15 -8.50
CA VAL A 24 -17.85 -16.65 -7.53
C VAL A 24 -17.19 -17.83 -6.84
N SER A 25 -16.34 -18.55 -7.56
CA SER A 25 -15.22 -19.28 -6.98
C SER A 25 -14.11 -18.26 -6.80
N SER A 26 -13.99 -17.81 -5.56
CA SER A 26 -13.10 -16.81 -4.99
C SER A 26 -11.63 -17.01 -5.39
N ALA A 27 -11.26 -16.49 -6.55
CA ALA A 27 -9.89 -16.25 -6.98
C ALA A 27 -9.68 -14.74 -7.17
N LEU A 28 -9.71 -14.01 -6.06
CA LEU A 28 -9.10 -12.69 -5.92
C LEU A 28 -8.33 -12.69 -4.59
N ALA A 29 -7.21 -13.40 -4.60
CA ALA A 29 -6.10 -13.21 -3.66
C ALA A 29 -5.28 -11.97 -4.05
N THR A 30 -5.96 -10.87 -4.33
CA THR A 30 -5.40 -9.51 -4.30
C THR A 30 -6.16 -8.79 -3.20
N GLY A 31 -5.98 -9.30 -1.98
CA GLY A 31 -6.60 -8.71 -0.81
C GLY A 31 -6.08 -7.29 -0.63
N VAL A 32 -6.99 -6.34 -0.50
CA VAL A 32 -6.77 -5.25 0.45
C VAL A 32 -6.80 -5.91 1.84
N GLU A 33 -5.70 -6.57 2.21
CA GLU A 33 -5.41 -7.03 3.56
C GLU A 33 -4.83 -5.81 4.31
N GLY A 34 -5.69 -4.95 4.85
CA GLY A 34 -5.20 -3.76 5.55
C GLY A 34 -6.22 -3.00 6.40
N MET A 35 -7.43 -3.52 6.55
CA MET A 35 -8.46 -2.84 7.34
C MET A 35 -8.53 -3.45 8.75
N MET A 36 -8.07 -2.63 9.72
CA MET A 36 -8.60 -2.47 11.09
C MET A 36 -7.87 -3.11 12.28
N ASP A 37 -6.67 -3.69 12.14
CA ASP A 37 -5.84 -3.86 13.35
C ASP A 37 -5.13 -2.53 13.65
N VAL A 38 -5.51 -1.93 14.78
CA VAL A 38 -4.89 -0.73 15.38
C VAL A 38 -4.50 -0.98 16.82
N SER A 39 -4.62 -2.22 17.30
CA SER A 39 -4.29 -2.56 18.68
C SER A 39 -2.80 -2.31 18.98
N HIS A 40 -1.95 -2.40 17.96
CA HIS A 40 -0.53 -2.06 18.02
C HIS A 40 -0.24 -0.55 18.00
N LEU A 41 -1.24 0.29 17.78
CA LEU A 41 -1.06 1.74 17.70
C LEU A 41 -1.47 2.45 18.98
N ASP A 42 -0.71 3.49 19.32
CA ASP A 42 -1.06 4.46 20.34
C ASP A 42 -1.25 5.85 19.70
N SER A 43 -2.52 6.23 19.56
CA SER A 43 -2.97 7.44 18.88
C SER A 43 -3.11 8.66 19.81
N ALA A 44 -2.63 8.56 21.05
CA ALA A 44 -2.71 9.66 22.01
C ALA A 44 -1.91 10.89 21.55
N HIS A 45 -2.40 12.09 21.87
CA HIS A 45 -1.81 13.35 21.39
C HIS A 45 -0.38 13.54 21.89
N GLU A 46 -0.08 13.09 23.11
CA GLU A 46 1.25 13.10 23.72
C GLU A 46 2.29 12.30 22.90
N ASN A 47 1.86 11.36 22.06
CA ASN A 47 2.77 10.58 21.24
C ASN A 47 3.26 11.31 20.00
N TRP A 48 2.70 12.49 19.69
CA TRP A 48 3.17 13.29 18.56
C TRP A 48 4.61 13.78 18.77
N ALA A 49 5.03 13.94 20.02
CA ALA A 49 6.37 14.39 20.39
C ALA A 49 7.34 13.23 20.66
N LYS A 50 6.86 11.97 20.67
CA LYS A 50 7.71 10.81 20.93
C LYS A 50 8.47 10.41 19.67
N ALA A 51 9.69 9.93 19.86
CA ALA A 51 10.43 9.25 18.82
C ALA A 51 9.92 7.82 18.65
N GLY A 52 10.01 7.30 17.43
CA GLY A 52 9.68 5.92 17.10
C GLY A 52 9.09 5.79 15.70
N LYS A 53 8.46 4.63 15.45
CA LYS A 53 7.71 4.37 14.22
C LYS A 53 6.32 5.00 14.30
N HIS A 54 6.07 5.97 13.42
CA HIS A 54 4.75 6.54 13.22
C HIS A 54 4.09 5.85 12.03
N GLU A 55 2.86 5.36 12.22
CA GLU A 55 2.09 4.75 11.14
C GLU A 55 1.17 5.78 10.47
N PHE A 56 1.11 5.74 9.14
CA PHE A 56 0.30 6.62 8.32
C PHE A 56 -0.59 5.80 7.38
N TYR A 57 -1.84 6.21 7.28
CA TYR A 57 -2.70 5.89 6.14
C TYR A 57 -2.43 6.92 5.05
N VAL A 58 -1.97 6.47 3.90
CA VAL A 58 -1.68 7.36 2.77
C VAL A 58 -2.79 7.22 1.75
N SER A 59 -3.53 8.30 1.56
CA SER A 59 -4.46 8.41 0.44
C SER A 59 -3.76 9.05 -0.76
N CYS A 60 -3.99 8.55 -1.97
CA CYS A 60 -3.38 9.07 -3.18
C CYS A 60 -4.43 9.18 -4.31
N THR A 61 -4.29 10.14 -5.22
CA THR A 61 -5.23 10.31 -6.34
C THR A 61 -4.92 9.42 -7.55
N SER A 62 -3.71 8.87 -7.63
CA SER A 62 -3.18 8.23 -8.85
C SER A 62 -2.73 6.78 -8.65
N ILE A 63 -2.64 6.34 -7.39
CA ILE A 63 -2.31 4.98 -6.99
C ILE A 63 -3.26 4.58 -5.85
N ASP A 64 -3.38 3.29 -5.58
CA ASP A 64 -4.17 2.80 -4.47
C ASP A 64 -3.66 3.36 -3.12
N ASP A 65 -4.61 3.63 -2.24
CA ASP A 65 -4.34 4.00 -0.85
C ASP A 65 -3.60 2.85 -0.12
N TYR A 66 -2.71 3.20 0.80
CA TYR A 66 -1.89 2.20 1.50
C TYR A 66 -1.48 2.65 2.90
N ILE A 67 -1.02 1.70 3.72
CA ILE A 67 -0.44 1.97 5.04
C ILE A 67 1.08 1.96 4.93
N THR A 68 1.73 2.89 5.62
CA THR A 68 3.20 2.92 5.77
C THR A 68 3.61 3.26 7.19
N GLN A 69 4.80 2.82 7.60
CA GLN A 69 5.40 3.17 8.88
C GLN A 69 6.72 3.90 8.63
N VAL A 70 6.89 5.03 9.28
CA VAL A 70 8.07 5.89 9.14
C VAL A 70 8.67 6.14 10.51
N GLU A 71 9.95 5.83 10.65
CA GLU A 71 10.74 6.16 11.83
C GLU A 71 11.00 7.67 11.88
N GLY A 72 10.84 8.29 13.05
CA GLY A 72 11.18 9.69 13.23
C GLY A 72 11.32 10.09 14.69
N PRO A 73 11.97 11.23 14.98
CA PRO A 73 12.08 11.74 16.34
C PRO A 73 10.76 12.35 16.86
N ASN A 74 9.81 12.62 15.96
CA ASN A 74 8.47 13.14 16.25
C ASN A 74 7.57 12.95 15.02
N LEU A 75 6.27 13.14 15.22
CA LEU A 75 5.24 13.05 14.18
C LEU A 75 5.52 13.96 12.99
N LYS A 76 5.92 15.22 13.24
CA LYS A 76 6.11 16.22 12.18
C LYS A 76 7.20 15.78 11.19
N GLU A 77 8.32 15.29 11.69
CA GLU A 77 9.41 14.80 10.85
C GLU A 77 9.07 13.51 10.12
N ALA A 78 8.41 12.57 10.81
CA ALA A 78 7.93 11.33 10.19
C ALA A 78 6.90 11.62 9.09
N GLN A 79 5.97 12.55 9.32
CA GLN A 79 4.92 12.90 8.36
C GLN A 79 5.50 13.61 7.12
N MET A 80 6.50 14.49 7.30
CA MET A 80 7.20 15.10 6.16
C MET A 80 7.92 14.06 5.29
N THR A 81 8.46 13.02 5.91
CA THR A 81 9.11 11.91 5.21
C THR A 81 8.07 11.06 4.47
N ALA A 82 6.97 10.66 5.15
CA ALA A 82 5.86 9.94 4.54
C ALA A 82 5.26 10.70 3.33
N TYR A 83 5.16 12.03 3.42
CA TYR A 83 4.67 12.87 2.32
C TYR A 83 5.61 12.84 1.11
N LYS A 84 6.92 13.00 1.31
CA LYS A 84 7.90 12.96 0.22
C LYS A 84 7.96 11.58 -0.45
N GLU A 85 7.97 10.53 0.35
CA GLU A 85 7.98 9.15 -0.14
C GLU A 85 6.71 8.82 -0.93
N SER A 86 5.55 9.26 -0.44
CA SER A 86 4.27 9.03 -1.13
C SER A 86 4.16 9.75 -2.45
N ILE A 87 4.60 11.02 -2.55
CA ILE A 87 4.67 11.73 -3.84
C ILE A 87 5.61 11.01 -4.81
N THR A 88 6.78 10.57 -4.33
CA THR A 88 7.75 9.85 -5.16
C THR A 88 7.16 8.55 -5.70
N LYS A 89 6.50 7.78 -4.83
CA LYS A 89 5.80 6.54 -5.19
C LYS A 89 4.66 6.77 -6.20
N ALA A 90 3.94 7.88 -6.07
CA ALA A 90 2.84 8.26 -6.95
C ALA A 90 3.30 8.99 -8.24
N GLY A 91 4.61 9.07 -8.51
CA GLY A 91 5.12 9.69 -9.73
C GLY A 91 4.93 11.21 -9.77
N GLY A 92 5.00 11.89 -8.62
CA GLY A 92 4.83 13.34 -8.52
C GLY A 92 3.40 13.80 -8.25
N ASN A 93 2.44 12.86 -8.24
CA ASN A 93 1.05 13.16 -7.91
C ASN A 93 0.85 13.35 -6.41
N THR A 94 -0.20 14.09 -6.04
CA THR A 94 -0.50 14.40 -4.65
C THR A 94 -0.93 13.16 -3.88
N CYS A 95 -0.37 13.02 -2.67
CA CYS A 95 -0.74 12.04 -1.67
C CYS A 95 -0.85 12.71 -0.29
N TRP A 96 -1.70 12.17 0.57
CA TRP A 96 -2.02 12.71 1.89
C TRP A 96 -1.79 11.63 2.94
N PRO A 97 -0.61 11.63 3.60
CA PRO A 97 -0.38 10.78 4.75
C PRO A 97 -1.14 11.32 5.97
N VAL A 98 -2.10 10.54 6.44
CA VAL A 98 -2.88 10.76 7.66
C VAL A 98 -2.30 9.88 8.77
N TRP A 99 -1.87 10.52 9.85
CA TRP A 99 -1.31 9.79 10.99
C TRP A 99 -2.36 8.93 11.68
N ARG A 100 -2.03 7.67 11.94
CA ARG A 100 -2.88 6.71 12.66
C ARG A 100 -2.46 6.55 14.12
N GLY A 101 -1.16 6.55 14.39
CA GLY A 101 -0.64 6.31 15.74
C GLY A 101 0.87 6.10 15.77
N LEU A 102 1.43 6.10 16.98
CA LEU A 102 2.78 5.57 17.23
C LEU A 102 2.68 4.06 17.39
N VAL A 103 3.57 3.30 16.77
CA VAL A 103 3.64 1.84 16.95
C VAL A 103 4.18 1.54 18.36
N LYS A 104 3.46 0.70 19.10
CA LYS A 104 3.80 0.24 20.45
C LYS A 104 4.93 -0.78 20.46
#